data_AF-A0A819K8T7-F1
#
_entry.id   AF-A0A819K8T7-F1
#
_cell.length_a   1.000
_cell.length_b   1.000
_cell.length_c   1.000
_cell.angle_alpha   90.00
_cell.angle_beta   90.00
_cell.angle_gamma   90.00
#
_symmetry.space_group_name_H-M   'P 1'
#
loop_
_entity.id
_entity.type
_entity.pdbx_description
1 polymer ?
#
loop_
_entity_poly.entity_id
_entity_poly.type
_entity_poly.pdbx_seq_one_letter_code
_entity_poly.pdbx_strand_id
1 'polypeptide(L)'
;MNLNAVSLAIAQISFTLKSLSKKNFNSSTIEIANLISEHGFEVERHFYRTLVTYLDLESIEQNSTSIKRSENIHLTYWLQELPSLISKSNFVTLICYAFDTAGTQKSLKLSSHINGFLTSLCKLFKLTRAQELLFVFALRNSIHTELQQLTHEHIEQRLPDFIRIASGDNGINELGLAELSVEAVHSLVLLIQQYISNESIEPLTTTEDYERFLDVLRKEYPRERMGNNGSLILLPLLYSSITLSIDPSSNLLLSDSSNLSTNVWQMDDSLADVILEMGYSFTACVEDCRNALVHFGLQELKPSTIARMLSIMIKTHSGLTENTHIYNSDGTDISINNEKNALQTWNIDTFVLAINDLVPTVNWKDVVKELDHPGFLVSDRQALVLLVTALRRALPVELYIDLLYGKWNNVEGQ
;
A
#
# COMPACT_ATOMS: atom_id res chain seq x y z
N MET A 1 -29.04 12.12 -28.13
CA MET A 1 -28.18 12.34 -26.94
C MET A 1 -28.51 11.23 -25.95
N ASN A 2 -27.74 10.15 -25.94
CA ASN A 2 -27.87 9.13 -24.88
C ASN A 2 -27.15 9.69 -23.66
N LEU A 3 -27.86 10.33 -22.75
CA LEU A 3 -27.31 10.63 -21.43
C LEU A 3 -27.02 9.29 -20.76
N ASN A 4 -25.74 9.04 -20.47
CA ASN A 4 -25.32 7.88 -19.70
C ASN A 4 -26.00 7.95 -18.32
N ALA A 5 -26.59 6.87 -17.82
CA ALA A 5 -27.34 6.88 -16.56
C ALA A 5 -26.52 7.47 -15.39
N VAL A 6 -25.21 7.18 -15.37
CA VAL A 6 -24.24 7.76 -14.43
C VAL A 6 -24.17 9.29 -14.52
N SER A 7 -24.15 9.85 -15.73
CA SER A 7 -24.10 11.31 -15.94
C SER A 7 -25.37 12.01 -15.44
N LEU A 8 -26.53 11.34 -15.53
CA LEU A 8 -27.79 11.84 -14.97
C LEU A 8 -27.74 11.83 -13.44
N ALA A 9 -27.26 10.74 -12.84
CA ALA A 9 -27.10 10.61 -11.39
C ALA A 9 -26.14 11.68 -10.82
N ILE A 10 -25.01 11.92 -11.49
CA ILE A 10 -24.05 12.99 -11.16
C ILE A 10 -24.74 14.35 -11.16
N ALA A 11 -25.51 14.67 -12.21
CA ALA A 11 -26.26 15.92 -12.30
C ALA A 11 -27.33 16.04 -11.19
N GLN A 12 -28.02 14.95 -10.88
CA GLN A 12 -29.04 14.88 -9.83
C GLN A 12 -28.43 15.09 -8.44
N ILE A 13 -27.26 14.51 -8.14
CA ILE A 13 -26.54 14.76 -6.89
C ILE A 13 -26.16 16.24 -6.78
N SER A 14 -25.62 16.85 -7.84
CA SER A 14 -25.27 18.27 -7.82
C SER A 14 -26.49 19.16 -7.61
N PHE A 15 -27.64 18.85 -8.22
CA PHE A 15 -28.88 19.59 -8.01
C PHE A 15 -29.41 19.43 -6.58
N THR A 16 -29.41 18.20 -6.08
CA THR A 16 -29.89 17.85 -4.73
C THR A 16 -29.06 18.57 -3.67
N LEU A 17 -27.72 18.51 -3.80
CA LEU A 17 -26.80 19.24 -2.91
C LEU A 17 -27.00 20.74 -3.02
N LYS A 18 -27.18 21.33 -4.21
CA LYS A 18 -27.44 22.76 -4.37
C LYS A 18 -28.76 23.20 -3.71
N SER A 19 -29.77 22.34 -3.72
CA SER A 19 -31.10 22.62 -3.13
C SER A 19 -31.21 22.23 -1.65
N LEU A 20 -30.13 21.77 -1.02
CA LEU A 20 -30.15 21.24 0.34
C LEU A 20 -30.57 22.32 1.35
N SER A 21 -31.49 21.96 2.22
CA SER A 21 -32.07 22.82 3.25
C SER A 21 -32.47 21.97 4.46
N LYS A 22 -32.79 22.63 5.58
CA LYS A 22 -33.25 21.91 6.79
C LYS A 22 -34.54 21.11 6.55
N LYS A 23 -35.37 21.46 5.56
CA LYS A 23 -36.67 20.82 5.30
C LYS A 23 -36.54 19.55 4.45
N ASN A 24 -35.62 19.51 3.51
CA ASN A 24 -35.42 18.38 2.60
C ASN A 24 -34.17 17.54 2.96
N PHE A 25 -33.50 17.83 4.08
CA PHE A 25 -32.26 17.15 4.46
C PHE A 25 -32.41 15.62 4.47
N ASN A 26 -33.38 15.08 5.21
CA ASN A 26 -33.58 13.63 5.34
C ASN A 26 -33.97 12.96 4.01
N SER A 27 -34.79 13.62 3.19
CA SER A 27 -35.16 13.05 1.88
C SER A 27 -33.97 13.07 0.92
N SER A 28 -33.19 14.16 0.94
CA SER A 28 -32.03 14.35 0.09
C SER A 28 -30.89 13.39 0.43
N THR A 29 -30.68 13.09 1.72
CA THR A 29 -29.64 12.14 2.16
C THR A 29 -29.98 10.72 1.70
N ILE A 30 -31.25 10.30 1.83
CA ILE A 30 -31.74 9.01 1.35
C ILE A 30 -31.64 8.92 -0.18
N GLU A 31 -32.05 9.97 -0.89
CA GLU A 31 -31.97 10.01 -2.35
C GLU A 31 -30.53 9.88 -2.84
N ILE A 32 -29.60 10.64 -2.25
CA ILE A 32 -28.18 10.57 -2.59
C ILE A 32 -27.59 9.19 -2.27
N ALA A 33 -27.93 8.61 -1.11
CA ALA A 33 -27.47 7.27 -0.74
C ALA A 33 -27.96 6.20 -1.74
N ASN A 34 -29.20 6.31 -2.22
CA ASN A 34 -29.74 5.41 -3.25
C ASN A 34 -29.05 5.58 -4.60
N LEU A 35 -28.78 6.83 -5.02
CA LEU A 35 -28.04 7.09 -6.26
C LEU A 35 -26.61 6.53 -6.22
N ILE A 36 -25.95 6.62 -5.06
CA ILE A 36 -24.62 6.05 -4.85
C ILE A 36 -24.68 4.51 -4.90
N SER A 37 -25.66 3.88 -4.25
CA SER A 37 -25.76 2.42 -4.24
C SER A 37 -26.12 1.83 -5.62
N GLU A 38 -26.89 2.56 -6.44
CA GLU A 38 -27.30 2.11 -7.78
C GLU A 38 -26.18 2.28 -8.83
N HIS A 39 -25.41 3.36 -8.76
CA HIS A 39 -24.45 3.74 -9.80
C HIS A 39 -22.97 3.58 -9.42
N GLY A 40 -22.69 3.25 -8.15
CA GLY A 40 -21.36 2.85 -7.68
C GLY A 40 -20.36 4.00 -7.49
N PHE A 41 -19.08 3.65 -7.53
CA PHE A 41 -17.97 4.47 -7.02
C PHE A 41 -17.78 5.83 -7.74
N GLU A 42 -18.14 5.94 -9.02
CA GLU A 42 -18.00 7.20 -9.76
C GLU A 42 -18.94 8.29 -9.22
N VAL A 43 -20.16 7.88 -8.87
CA VAL A 43 -21.18 8.77 -8.31
C VAL A 43 -20.85 9.13 -6.86
N GLU A 44 -20.34 8.18 -6.09
CA GLU A 44 -19.81 8.42 -4.73
C GLU A 44 -18.66 9.44 -4.73
N ARG A 45 -17.69 9.24 -5.62
CA ARG A 45 -16.55 10.14 -5.78
C ARG A 45 -16.99 11.55 -6.15
N HIS A 46 -17.99 11.69 -7.02
CA HIS A 46 -18.57 12.99 -7.39
C HIS A 46 -19.34 13.64 -6.23
N PHE A 47 -20.05 12.84 -5.43
CA PHE A 47 -20.76 13.31 -4.25
C PHE A 47 -19.83 13.99 -3.25
N TYR A 48 -18.77 13.30 -2.81
CA TYR A 48 -17.82 13.87 -1.84
C TYR A 48 -17.10 15.10 -2.40
N ARG A 49 -16.69 15.06 -3.67
CA ARG A 49 -16.13 16.24 -4.37
C ARG A 49 -17.07 17.44 -4.28
N THR A 50 -18.32 17.25 -4.68
CA THR A 50 -19.31 18.33 -4.72
C THR A 50 -19.61 18.85 -3.33
N LEU A 51 -19.71 17.95 -2.34
CA LEU A 51 -19.96 18.31 -0.95
C LEU A 51 -18.83 19.19 -0.38
N VAL A 52 -17.56 18.81 -0.62
CA VAL A 52 -16.38 19.59 -0.17
C VAL A 52 -16.34 20.97 -0.81
N THR A 53 -16.70 21.11 -2.09
CA THR A 53 -16.79 22.42 -2.76
C THR A 53 -17.79 23.36 -2.07
N TYR A 54 -18.84 22.83 -1.44
CA TYR A 54 -19.84 23.61 -0.72
C TYR A 54 -19.50 23.91 0.76
N LEU A 55 -18.36 23.42 1.28
CA LEU A 55 -17.97 23.63 2.68
C LEU A 55 -17.40 25.03 2.97
N ASP A 56 -17.23 25.88 1.95
CA ASP A 56 -16.68 27.24 2.08
C ASP A 56 -15.35 27.28 2.87
N LEU A 57 -14.35 26.55 2.34
CA LEU A 57 -13.04 26.37 2.99
C LEU A 57 -12.22 27.68 3.02
N GLU A 58 -12.53 28.66 2.17
CA GLU A 58 -11.90 30.00 2.18
C GLU A 58 -12.15 30.75 3.51
N SER A 59 -13.29 30.52 4.17
CA SER A 59 -13.61 31.17 5.45
C SER A 59 -12.75 30.64 6.62
N ILE A 60 -12.19 29.43 6.48
CA ILE A 60 -11.28 28.79 7.44
C ILE A 60 -9.89 29.44 7.37
N GLU A 61 -9.46 29.80 6.16
CA GLU A 61 -8.15 30.43 5.88
C GLU A 61 -7.99 31.79 6.59
N GLN A 62 -9.09 32.53 6.78
CA GLN A 62 -9.06 33.87 7.38
C GLN A 62 -9.06 33.89 8.92
N ASN A 63 -8.87 32.74 9.59
CA ASN A 63 -8.98 32.59 11.06
C ASN A 63 -10.28 33.17 11.66
N SER A 64 -11.30 33.37 10.82
CA SER A 64 -12.61 33.83 11.28
C SER A 64 -13.33 32.62 11.87
N THR A 65 -13.38 32.53 13.19
CA THR A 65 -14.02 31.44 13.94
C THR A 65 -15.56 31.42 13.81
N SER A 66 -16.11 31.91 12.70
CA SER A 66 -17.53 32.16 12.52
C SER A 66 -18.10 31.56 11.23
N ILE A 67 -17.65 30.36 10.83
CA ILE A 67 -18.61 29.43 10.23
C ILE A 67 -19.61 29.15 11.35
N LYS A 68 -20.77 29.83 11.32
CA LYS A 68 -21.88 29.52 12.22
C LYS A 68 -22.29 28.08 11.95
N ARG A 69 -21.75 27.18 12.76
CA ARG A 69 -21.84 25.71 12.66
C ARG A 69 -23.28 25.19 12.53
N SER A 70 -24.26 25.97 12.97
CA SER A 70 -25.70 25.67 12.93
C SER A 70 -26.43 26.15 11.67
N GLU A 71 -25.74 26.89 10.80
CA GLU A 71 -26.30 27.48 9.56
C GLU A 71 -25.82 26.77 8.29
N ASN A 72 -24.61 26.17 8.28
CA ASN A 72 -24.12 25.42 7.12
C ASN A 72 -24.64 23.96 7.11
N ILE A 73 -25.67 23.74 6.29
CA ILE A 73 -26.31 22.43 6.11
C ILE A 73 -25.39 21.41 5.44
N HIS A 74 -24.46 21.84 4.59
CA HIS A 74 -23.50 20.97 3.92
C HIS A 74 -22.42 20.48 4.88
N LEU A 75 -21.96 21.33 5.80
CA LEU A 75 -21.08 20.91 6.89
C LEU A 75 -21.77 19.89 7.80
N THR A 76 -23.08 20.07 8.06
CA THR A 76 -23.85 19.08 8.83
C THR A 76 -23.89 17.73 8.11
N TYR A 77 -24.10 17.72 6.79
CA TYR A 77 -24.07 16.50 6.00
C TYR A 77 -22.69 15.85 6.00
N TRP A 78 -21.63 16.64 5.80
CA TRP A 78 -20.25 16.16 5.83
C TRP A 78 -19.93 15.47 7.16
N LEU A 79 -20.25 16.10 8.29
CA LEU A 79 -20.03 15.54 9.62
C LEU A 79 -20.81 14.24 9.85
N GLN A 80 -21.98 14.08 9.25
CA GLN A 80 -22.76 12.84 9.32
C GLN A 80 -22.11 11.71 8.52
N GLU A 81 -21.54 12.01 7.36
CA GLU A 81 -20.89 11.01 6.47
C GLU A 81 -19.43 10.72 6.85
N LEU A 82 -18.79 11.56 7.66
CA LEU A 82 -17.38 11.43 7.97
C LEU A 82 -17.01 10.07 8.62
N PRO A 83 -17.75 9.56 9.63
CA PRO A 83 -17.44 8.27 10.25
C PRO A 83 -17.58 7.10 9.27
N SER A 84 -18.58 7.14 8.38
CA SER A 84 -18.78 6.12 7.34
C SER A 84 -17.68 6.22 6.28
N LEU A 85 -17.20 7.42 5.99
CA LEU A 85 -16.13 7.67 5.02
C LEU A 85 -14.77 7.15 5.51
N ILE A 86 -14.41 7.38 6.78
CA ILE A 86 -13.13 6.90 7.35
C ILE A 86 -13.03 5.37 7.36
N SER A 87 -14.15 4.68 7.52
CA SER A 87 -14.18 3.20 7.56
C SER A 87 -14.17 2.54 6.16
N LYS A 88 -14.22 3.31 5.07
CA LYS A 88 -14.19 2.77 3.71
C LYS A 88 -12.76 2.48 3.24
N SER A 89 -12.57 1.38 2.50
CA SER A 89 -11.28 1.01 1.93
C SER A 89 -10.74 1.99 0.88
N ASN A 90 -11.62 2.73 0.20
CA ASN A 90 -11.26 3.77 -0.77
C ASN A 90 -11.19 5.19 -0.17
N PHE A 91 -11.15 5.30 1.17
CA PHE A 91 -11.11 6.58 1.90
C PHE A 91 -10.07 7.57 1.34
N VAL A 92 -8.82 7.12 1.17
CA VAL A 92 -7.72 7.96 0.68
C VAL A 92 -8.05 8.56 -0.68
N THR A 93 -8.50 7.74 -1.64
CA THR A 93 -8.83 8.18 -2.99
C THR A 93 -10.00 9.16 -3.02
N LEU A 94 -11.03 8.93 -2.20
CA LEU A 94 -12.20 9.81 -2.10
C LEU A 94 -11.83 11.18 -1.52
N ILE A 95 -11.04 11.21 -0.45
CA ILE A 95 -10.58 12.45 0.18
C ILE A 95 -9.63 13.23 -0.73
N CYS A 96 -8.58 12.60 -1.26
CA CYS A 96 -7.63 13.26 -2.17
C CYS A 96 -8.37 13.89 -3.35
N TYR A 97 -9.24 13.13 -4.02
CA TYR A 97 -9.96 13.67 -5.16
C TYR A 97 -10.88 14.85 -4.81
N ALA A 98 -11.56 14.79 -3.67
CA ALA A 98 -12.46 15.86 -3.24
C ALA A 98 -11.70 17.16 -2.97
N PHE A 99 -10.57 17.08 -2.24
CA PHE A 99 -9.75 18.24 -1.90
C PHE A 99 -8.91 18.75 -3.07
N ASP A 100 -8.37 17.85 -3.90
CA ASP A 100 -7.61 18.22 -5.10
C ASP A 100 -8.48 19.03 -6.06
N THR A 101 -9.72 18.61 -6.23
CA THR A 101 -10.63 19.33 -7.13
C THR A 101 -11.08 20.67 -6.54
N ALA A 102 -11.29 20.74 -5.22
CA ALA A 102 -11.59 22.01 -4.56
C ALA A 102 -10.43 23.02 -4.69
N GLY A 103 -9.17 22.55 -4.70
CA GLY A 103 -7.98 23.36 -5.03
C GLY A 103 -8.07 24.02 -6.41
N THR A 104 -8.48 23.26 -7.43
CA THR A 104 -8.56 23.77 -8.81
C THR A 104 -9.71 24.75 -9.05
N GLN A 105 -10.77 24.70 -8.24
CA GLN A 105 -12.00 25.50 -8.43
C GLN A 105 -11.99 26.85 -7.68
N LYS A 106 -10.82 27.32 -7.25
CA LYS A 106 -10.60 28.55 -6.46
C LYS A 106 -11.16 28.55 -5.04
N SER A 107 -11.83 27.49 -4.57
CA SER A 107 -12.41 27.39 -3.21
C SER A 107 -11.39 27.06 -2.12
N LEU A 108 -10.17 26.67 -2.50
CA LEU A 108 -9.02 26.46 -1.64
C LEU A 108 -7.89 27.31 -2.21
N LYS A 109 -7.62 28.46 -1.60
CA LYS A 109 -6.43 29.23 -1.94
C LYS A 109 -5.40 28.83 -0.90
N LEU A 110 -4.62 27.79 -1.20
CA LEU A 110 -3.42 27.45 -0.44
C LEU A 110 -2.36 28.56 -0.64
N SER A 111 -2.63 29.74 -0.08
CA SER A 111 -1.59 30.74 0.08
C SER A 111 -0.53 30.16 1.01
N SER A 112 0.72 30.35 0.65
CA SER A 112 1.93 29.76 1.23
C SER A 112 2.20 30.09 2.71
N HIS A 113 1.22 30.58 3.48
CA HIS A 113 1.42 31.17 4.80
C HIS A 113 0.37 30.84 5.87
N ILE A 114 -0.51 29.84 5.68
CA ILE A 114 -1.48 29.49 6.73
C ILE A 114 -0.97 28.31 7.55
N ASN A 115 0.00 28.61 8.43
CA ASN A 115 0.33 27.74 9.55
C ASN A 115 -0.96 27.46 10.34
N GLY A 116 -1.42 26.21 10.32
CA GLY A 116 -2.61 25.78 11.06
C GLY A 116 -3.91 25.63 10.26
N PHE A 117 -3.91 25.74 8.92
CA PHE A 117 -5.10 25.41 8.10
C PHE A 117 -5.63 24.01 8.41
N LEU A 118 -4.75 22.99 8.36
CA LEU A 118 -5.12 21.60 8.68
C LEU A 118 -5.61 21.46 10.13
N THR A 119 -4.98 22.17 11.08
CA THR A 119 -5.46 22.19 12.47
C THR A 119 -6.87 22.77 12.59
N SER A 120 -7.17 23.85 11.87
CA SER A 120 -8.51 24.46 11.85
C SER A 120 -9.54 23.59 11.14
N LEU A 121 -9.14 22.93 10.05
CA LEU A 121 -9.97 21.98 9.30
C LEU A 121 -10.33 20.76 10.16
N CYS A 122 -9.35 20.13 10.82
CA CYS A 122 -9.59 18.98 11.69
C CYS A 122 -10.49 19.33 12.88
N LYS A 123 -10.33 20.55 13.45
CA LYS A 123 -11.24 21.09 14.46
C LYS A 123 -12.66 21.33 13.93
N LEU A 124 -12.80 21.80 12.69
CA LEU A 124 -14.10 21.99 12.04
C LEU A 124 -14.81 20.64 11.87
N PHE A 125 -14.06 19.62 11.50
CA PHE A 125 -14.55 18.26 11.29
C PHE A 125 -14.74 17.45 12.57
N LYS A 126 -14.35 18.01 13.73
CA LYS A 126 -14.43 17.36 15.04
C LYS A 126 -13.76 15.98 15.07
N LEU A 127 -12.63 15.86 14.37
CA LEU A 127 -11.88 14.60 14.32
C LEU A 127 -11.27 14.30 15.69
N THR A 128 -11.29 13.02 16.08
CA THR A 128 -10.43 12.53 17.16
C THR A 128 -8.95 12.61 16.74
N ARG A 129 -8.01 12.44 17.66
CA ARG A 129 -6.58 12.50 17.32
C ARG A 129 -6.18 11.41 16.31
N ALA A 130 -6.75 10.21 16.45
CA ALA A 130 -6.50 9.12 15.52
C ALA A 130 -7.13 9.38 14.13
N GLN A 131 -8.36 9.92 14.09
CA GLN A 131 -9.00 10.32 12.83
C GLN A 131 -8.28 11.50 12.16
N GLU A 132 -7.76 12.46 12.95
CA GLU A 132 -6.94 13.58 12.48
C GLU A 132 -5.70 13.06 11.74
N LEU A 133 -4.95 12.12 12.34
CA LEU A 133 -3.79 11.53 11.67
C LEU A 133 -4.19 10.76 10.41
N LEU A 134 -5.20 9.89 10.44
CA LEU A 134 -5.68 9.17 9.25
C LEU A 134 -6.05 10.13 8.11
N PHE A 135 -6.77 11.21 8.45
CA PHE A 135 -7.20 12.22 7.49
C PHE A 135 -6.02 12.97 6.87
N VAL A 136 -5.03 13.36 7.68
CA VAL A 136 -3.83 14.06 7.19
C VAL A 136 -2.94 13.13 6.36
N PHE A 137 -2.75 11.88 6.79
CA PHE A 137 -2.05 10.87 6.00
C PHE A 137 -2.73 10.59 4.66
N ALA A 138 -4.07 10.60 4.61
CA ALA A 138 -4.78 10.49 3.35
C ALA A 138 -4.42 11.67 2.41
N LEU A 139 -4.49 12.91 2.91
CA LEU A 139 -4.18 14.11 2.13
C LEU A 139 -2.72 14.19 1.66
N ARG A 140 -1.78 13.47 2.28
CA ARG A 140 -0.39 13.35 1.78
C ARG A 140 -0.32 12.80 0.35
N ASN A 141 -1.33 12.05 -0.09
CA ASN A 141 -1.43 11.52 -1.46
C ASN A 141 -2.12 12.47 -2.46
N SER A 142 -2.34 13.73 -2.07
CA SER A 142 -2.88 14.80 -2.93
C SER A 142 -2.01 15.06 -4.16
N ILE A 143 -2.61 15.58 -5.24
CA ILE A 143 -1.88 16.03 -6.44
C ILE A 143 -1.17 17.39 -6.19
N HIS A 144 -1.61 18.18 -5.20
CA HIS A 144 -1.08 19.52 -4.93
C HIS A 144 0.12 19.48 -3.97
N THR A 145 1.29 19.89 -4.45
CA THR A 145 2.54 19.89 -3.68
C THR A 145 2.48 20.77 -2.42
N GLU A 146 1.74 21.88 -2.46
CA GLU A 146 1.54 22.76 -1.29
C GLU A 146 0.76 22.04 -0.18
N LEU A 147 -0.27 21.25 -0.54
CA LEU A 147 -1.04 20.48 0.43
C LEU A 147 -0.21 19.33 0.99
N GLN A 148 0.59 18.66 0.15
CA GLN A 148 1.54 17.64 0.60
C GLN A 148 2.52 18.21 1.64
N GLN A 149 3.10 19.39 1.38
CA GLN A 149 4.03 20.03 2.32
C GLN A 149 3.34 20.36 3.66
N LEU A 150 2.15 20.97 3.63
CA LEU A 150 1.38 21.26 4.85
C LEU A 150 1.04 19.99 5.64
N THR A 151 0.70 18.89 4.94
CA THR A 151 0.40 17.61 5.61
C THR A 151 1.63 17.01 6.27
N HIS A 152 2.79 17.08 5.62
CA HIS A 152 4.06 16.61 6.18
C HIS A 152 4.43 17.40 7.44
N GLU A 153 4.43 18.74 7.38
CA GLU A 153 4.70 19.60 8.55
C GLU A 153 3.71 19.32 9.71
N HIS A 154 2.44 19.02 9.40
CA HIS A 154 1.44 18.70 10.42
C HIS A 154 1.64 17.30 11.02
N ILE A 155 2.07 16.30 10.25
CA ILE A 155 2.40 14.95 10.74
C ILE A 155 3.62 15.03 11.66
N GLU A 156 4.68 15.72 11.26
CA GLU A 156 5.89 15.90 12.07
C GLU A 156 5.58 16.51 13.45
N GLN A 157 4.64 17.46 13.49
CA GLN A 157 4.23 18.12 14.74
C GLN A 157 3.33 17.25 15.63
N ARG A 158 2.46 16.41 15.04
CA ARG A 158 1.40 15.69 15.78
C ARG A 158 1.75 14.25 16.14
N LEU A 159 2.56 13.58 15.31
CA LEU A 159 2.89 12.16 15.49
C LEU A 159 3.66 11.88 16.80
N PRO A 160 4.67 12.67 17.20
CA PRO A 160 5.38 12.44 18.47
C PRO A 160 4.46 12.56 19.68
N ASP A 161 3.62 13.60 19.70
CA ASP A 161 2.62 13.81 20.76
C ASP A 161 1.60 12.67 20.79
N PHE A 162 1.18 12.17 19.62
CA PHE A 162 0.26 11.03 19.51
C PHE A 162 0.82 9.76 20.15
N ILE A 163 2.06 9.39 19.79
CA ILE A 163 2.72 8.18 20.33
C ILE A 163 2.99 8.32 21.84
N ARG A 164 3.38 9.51 22.30
CA ARG A 164 3.57 9.79 23.73
C ARG A 164 2.27 9.61 24.52
N ILE A 165 1.16 10.17 24.03
CA ILE A 165 -0.17 10.03 24.68
C ILE A 165 -0.61 8.56 24.66
N ALA A 166 -0.37 7.86 23.55
CA ALA A 166 -0.74 6.45 23.42
C ALA A 166 -0.09 5.59 24.51
N SER A 167 1.15 5.90 24.89
CA SER A 167 1.92 5.19 25.91
C SER A 167 1.38 5.35 27.34
N GLY A 168 0.41 6.23 27.57
CA GLY A 168 -0.22 6.42 28.88
C GLY A 168 -1.38 5.45 29.15
N ASP A 169 -1.76 5.30 30.42
CA ASP A 169 -2.76 4.31 30.88
C ASP A 169 -4.17 4.45 30.25
N ASN A 170 -4.52 5.62 29.70
CA ASN A 170 -5.80 5.87 29.02
C ASN A 170 -5.63 6.32 27.55
N GLY A 171 -4.46 6.08 26.96
CA GLY A 171 -4.10 6.59 25.63
C GLY A 171 -5.09 6.20 24.53
N ILE A 172 -5.64 4.98 24.54
CA ILE A 172 -6.57 4.48 23.52
C ILE A 172 -7.86 5.30 23.45
N ASN A 173 -8.43 5.64 24.62
CA ASN A 173 -9.65 6.44 24.69
C ASN A 173 -9.37 7.92 24.41
N GLU A 174 -8.26 8.46 24.92
CA GLU A 174 -7.88 9.86 24.70
C GLU A 174 -7.56 10.15 23.22
N LEU A 175 -6.99 9.19 22.51
CA LEU A 175 -6.69 9.30 21.08
C LEU A 175 -7.92 9.02 20.20
N GLY A 176 -8.98 8.44 20.75
CA GLY A 176 -10.15 7.99 20.00
C GLY A 176 -9.89 6.75 19.14
N LEU A 177 -8.92 5.90 19.53
CA LEU A 177 -8.63 4.64 18.83
C LEU A 177 -9.76 3.61 19.00
N ALA A 178 -10.51 3.67 20.10
CA ALA A 178 -11.68 2.80 20.33
C ALA A 178 -12.87 3.10 19.41
N GLU A 179 -12.92 4.29 18.80
CA GLU A 179 -14.00 4.70 17.87
C GLU A 179 -13.71 4.30 16.43
N LEU A 180 -12.49 3.83 16.13
CA LEU A 180 -12.09 3.41 14.80
C LEU A 180 -12.46 1.95 14.54
N SER A 181 -12.77 1.64 13.28
CA SER A 181 -12.85 0.25 12.84
C SER A 181 -11.47 -0.40 12.86
N VAL A 182 -11.42 -1.73 12.92
CA VAL A 182 -10.16 -2.49 12.91
C VAL A 182 -9.35 -2.16 11.65
N GLU A 183 -10.00 -1.98 10.51
CA GLU A 183 -9.38 -1.61 9.22
C GLU A 183 -8.78 -0.21 9.27
N ALA A 184 -9.44 0.73 9.93
CA ALA A 184 -8.91 2.08 10.13
C ALA A 184 -7.71 2.08 11.10
N VAL A 185 -7.74 1.26 12.16
CA VAL A 185 -6.58 1.05 13.05
C VAL A 185 -5.42 0.42 12.30
N HIS A 186 -5.67 -0.61 11.50
CA HIS A 186 -4.67 -1.27 10.65
C HIS A 186 -4.01 -0.25 9.71
N SER A 187 -4.83 0.52 9.00
CA SER A 187 -4.36 1.56 8.08
C SER A 187 -3.50 2.59 8.80
N LEU A 188 -3.92 3.05 9.98
CA LEU A 188 -3.16 4.02 10.77
C LEU A 188 -1.79 3.46 11.18
N VAL A 189 -1.73 2.23 11.70
CA VAL A 189 -0.48 1.60 12.13
C VAL A 189 0.48 1.42 10.95
N LEU A 190 -0.03 0.97 9.79
CA LEU A 190 0.75 0.81 8.57
C LEU A 190 1.31 2.15 8.07
N LEU A 191 0.46 3.19 8.02
CA LEU A 191 0.86 4.53 7.59
C LEU A 191 1.93 5.14 8.50
N ILE A 192 1.79 4.97 9.82
CA ILE A 192 2.80 5.40 10.78
C ILE A 192 4.11 4.63 10.58
N GLN A 193 4.06 3.30 10.42
CA GLN A 193 5.23 2.46 10.20
C GLN A 193 5.98 2.87 8.93
N GLN A 194 5.25 3.08 7.83
CA GLN A 194 5.80 3.50 6.55
C GLN A 194 6.43 4.90 6.65
N TYR A 195 5.78 5.80 7.38
CA TYR A 195 6.28 7.15 7.60
C TYR A 195 7.60 7.15 8.37
N ILE A 196 7.68 6.40 9.47
CA ILE A 196 8.91 6.24 10.28
C ILE A 196 10.02 5.54 9.48
N SER A 197 9.69 4.61 8.59
CA SER A 197 10.69 3.85 7.82
C SER A 197 11.27 4.61 6.63
N ASN A 198 10.48 5.48 5.99
CA ASN A 198 10.87 6.17 4.76
C ASN A 198 11.55 7.52 5.00
N GLU A 199 11.22 8.19 6.10
CA GLU A 199 11.84 9.45 6.47
C GLU A 199 12.91 9.14 7.53
N SER A 200 14.18 9.48 7.25
CA SER A 200 15.28 9.35 8.22
C SER A 200 15.09 10.32 9.39
N ILE A 201 14.08 10.08 10.24
CA ILE A 201 13.71 10.94 11.36
C ILE A 201 14.61 10.60 12.55
N GLU A 202 15.85 11.04 12.51
CA GLU A 202 16.58 11.38 13.72
C GLU A 202 16.08 12.77 14.18
N PRO A 203 15.52 13.01 15.40
CA PRO A 203 15.04 12.11 16.45
C PRO A 203 13.73 12.66 17.08
N LEU A 204 12.54 12.43 16.50
CA LEU A 204 11.27 12.89 17.13
C LEU A 204 10.38 11.75 17.63
N THR A 205 10.59 10.53 17.15
CA THR A 205 9.94 9.31 17.61
C THR A 205 10.97 8.20 17.55
N THR A 206 11.49 7.79 18.70
CA THR A 206 12.46 6.68 18.72
C THR A 206 11.73 5.39 18.33
N THR A 207 12.44 4.43 17.73
CA THR A 207 11.93 3.06 17.51
C THR A 207 11.33 2.47 18.80
N GLU A 208 11.88 2.87 19.95
CA GLU A 208 11.35 2.51 21.27
C GLU A 208 9.97 3.11 21.58
N ASP A 209 9.72 4.38 21.22
CA ASP A 209 8.41 5.01 21.43
C ASP A 209 7.33 4.33 20.57
N TYR A 210 7.68 3.95 19.35
CA TYR A 210 6.78 3.21 18.47
C TYR A 210 6.50 1.79 19.00
N GLU A 211 7.49 1.07 19.51
CA GLU A 211 7.26 -0.23 20.18
C GLU A 211 6.37 -0.11 21.42
N ARG A 212 6.51 0.96 22.22
CA ARG A 212 5.59 1.21 23.35
C ARG A 212 4.16 1.45 22.88
N PHE A 213 3.98 2.15 21.76
CA PHE A 213 2.67 2.28 21.13
C PHE A 213 2.11 0.92 20.67
N LEU A 214 2.94 0.07 20.06
CA LEU A 214 2.53 -1.29 19.70
C LEU A 214 2.17 -2.13 20.93
N ASP A 215 2.88 -2.01 22.05
CA ASP A 215 2.56 -2.70 23.30
C ASP A 215 1.18 -2.32 23.86
N VAL A 216 0.79 -1.05 23.73
CA VAL A 216 -0.54 -0.59 24.11
C VAL A 216 -1.61 -1.22 23.20
N LEU A 217 -1.37 -1.30 21.90
CA LEU A 217 -2.27 -1.97 20.97
C LEU A 217 -2.31 -3.50 21.19
N ARG A 218 -1.19 -4.14 21.53
CA ARG A 218 -1.10 -5.58 21.87
C ARG A 218 -1.94 -5.92 23.12
N LYS A 219 -2.08 -4.98 24.06
CA LYS A 219 -2.97 -5.13 25.23
C LYS A 219 -4.44 -5.07 24.86
N GLU A 220 -4.83 -4.16 23.96
CA GLU A 220 -6.21 -4.02 23.48
C GLU A 220 -6.62 -5.16 22.54
N TYR A 221 -5.68 -5.65 21.73
CA TYR A 221 -5.89 -6.73 20.76
C TYR A 221 -5.02 -7.96 21.10
N PRO A 222 -5.30 -8.70 22.20
CA PRO A 222 -4.52 -9.88 22.56
C PRO A 222 -4.60 -10.96 21.48
N ARG A 223 -3.46 -11.62 21.22
CA ARG A 223 -3.33 -12.71 20.23
C ARG A 223 -4.43 -13.78 20.31
N GLU A 224 -4.81 -14.16 21.52
CA GLU A 224 -5.82 -15.21 21.80
C GLU A 224 -7.25 -14.80 21.41
N ARG A 225 -7.55 -13.50 21.38
CA ARG A 225 -8.91 -12.97 21.13
C ARG A 225 -9.10 -12.43 19.72
N MET A 226 -8.01 -12.20 18.96
CA MET A 226 -8.08 -11.62 17.62
C MET A 226 -8.81 -12.50 16.60
N GLY A 227 -8.72 -13.83 16.72
CA GLY A 227 -9.44 -14.76 15.83
C GLY A 227 -10.97 -14.72 15.98
N ASN A 228 -11.46 -14.37 17.18
CA ASN A 228 -12.90 -14.33 17.47
C ASN A 228 -13.52 -12.96 17.21
N ASN A 229 -12.72 -11.89 17.18
CA ASN A 229 -13.19 -10.51 17.08
C ASN A 229 -13.00 -9.88 15.70
N GLY A 230 -12.58 -10.65 14.69
CA GLY A 230 -12.36 -10.13 13.33
C GLY A 230 -11.11 -9.25 13.19
N SER A 231 -10.21 -9.23 14.19
CA SER A 231 -9.03 -8.36 14.22
C SER A 231 -7.76 -8.98 13.62
N LEU A 232 -7.91 -10.03 12.82
CA LEU A 232 -6.79 -10.80 12.26
C LEU A 232 -5.84 -9.97 11.39
N ILE A 233 -6.34 -8.90 10.76
CA ILE A 233 -5.55 -7.98 9.94
C ILE A 233 -4.47 -7.24 10.75
N LEU A 234 -4.62 -7.12 12.07
CA LEU A 234 -3.62 -6.47 12.93
C LEU A 234 -2.48 -7.40 13.34
N LEU A 235 -2.64 -8.72 13.17
CA LEU A 235 -1.68 -9.70 13.66
C LEU A 235 -0.28 -9.54 13.05
N PRO A 236 -0.11 -9.35 11.72
CA PRO A 236 1.21 -9.12 11.13
C PRO A 236 1.84 -7.81 11.61
N LEU A 237 1.04 -6.76 11.83
CA LEU A 237 1.54 -5.46 12.24
C LEU A 237 1.96 -5.41 13.72
N LEU A 238 1.15 -6.02 14.59
CA LEU A 238 1.39 -5.98 16.04
C LEU A 238 2.44 -7.01 16.49
N TYR A 239 2.51 -8.18 15.83
CA TYR A 239 3.31 -9.32 16.31
C TYR A 239 4.39 -9.79 15.34
N SER A 240 4.73 -9.01 14.29
CA SER A 240 5.84 -9.34 13.37
C SER A 240 7.19 -9.56 14.07
N SER A 241 7.38 -9.02 15.28
CA SER A 241 8.60 -9.15 16.09
C SER A 241 8.55 -10.24 17.18
N ILE A 242 7.44 -10.99 17.35
CA ILE A 242 7.35 -12.14 18.28
C ILE A 242 7.24 -13.45 17.50
N THR A 243 8.27 -13.72 16.70
CA THR A 243 8.59 -15.06 16.21
C THR A 243 10.06 -15.34 16.51
N LEU A 244 10.43 -15.37 17.79
CA LEU A 244 11.52 -16.22 18.35
C LEU A 244 11.46 -16.31 19.89
N SER A 245 10.25 -16.39 20.47
CA SER A 245 10.06 -16.92 21.82
C SER A 245 8.78 -17.75 21.86
N ILE A 246 8.84 -18.90 21.20
CA ILE A 246 7.90 -19.98 21.47
C ILE A 246 8.25 -20.50 22.86
N ASP A 247 7.46 -20.10 23.85
CA ASP A 247 7.41 -20.78 25.13
C ASP A 247 6.88 -22.21 24.89
N PRO A 248 7.61 -23.30 25.24
CA PRO A 248 7.26 -24.67 24.85
C PRO A 248 6.02 -25.26 25.55
N SER A 249 5.16 -24.43 26.15
CA SER A 249 4.16 -24.87 27.13
C SER A 249 2.71 -24.48 26.79
N SER A 250 2.36 -24.28 25.51
CA SER A 250 0.96 -24.11 25.11
C SER A 250 0.62 -24.89 23.85
N ASN A 251 0.57 -26.21 24.01
CA ASN A 251 -0.21 -27.08 23.15
C ASN A 251 -1.70 -26.75 23.30
N LEU A 252 -2.28 -26.08 22.29
CA LEU A 252 -3.70 -26.24 21.99
C LEU A 252 -3.93 -26.27 20.47
N LEU A 253 -3.56 -27.43 19.90
CA LEU A 253 -4.37 -28.21 18.98
C LEU A 253 -5.21 -27.44 17.93
N LEU A 254 -4.58 -27.16 16.79
CA LEU A 254 -5.11 -27.64 15.52
C LEU A 254 -4.02 -28.47 14.85
N SER A 255 -4.20 -29.77 14.98
CA SER A 255 -3.44 -30.83 14.34
C SER A 255 -3.74 -30.89 12.84
N ASP A 256 -2.75 -31.37 12.10
CA ASP A 256 -2.82 -31.93 10.75
C ASP A 256 -2.78 -30.94 9.56
N SER A 257 -1.58 -30.52 9.19
CA SER A 257 -0.91 -31.02 7.97
C SER A 257 0.42 -30.30 7.67
N SER A 258 1.48 -31.11 7.53
CA SER A 258 2.76 -30.80 6.89
C SER A 258 3.65 -29.70 7.48
N ASN A 259 4.38 -30.09 8.54
CA ASN A 259 5.67 -29.53 8.96
C ASN A 259 6.78 -29.71 7.90
N LEU A 260 6.65 -29.07 6.74
CA LEU A 260 7.75 -28.98 5.76
C LEU A 260 7.99 -27.56 5.20
N SER A 261 7.17 -26.56 5.54
CA SER A 261 7.38 -25.23 4.94
C SER A 261 8.53 -24.48 5.61
N THR A 262 8.65 -24.43 6.94
CA THR A 262 9.51 -23.41 7.59
C THR A 262 11.03 -23.63 7.45
N ASN A 263 11.49 -24.83 7.09
CA ASN A 263 12.92 -25.11 6.90
C ASN A 263 13.37 -25.14 5.41
N VAL A 264 12.47 -24.87 4.45
CA VAL A 264 12.80 -24.80 3.02
C VAL A 264 13.20 -23.37 2.61
N TRP A 265 12.71 -22.34 3.30
CA TRP A 265 12.91 -20.93 2.93
C TRP A 265 14.34 -20.40 3.08
N GLN A 266 15.21 -21.05 3.88
CA GLN A 266 16.59 -20.58 4.09
C GLN A 266 17.59 -21.06 3.02
N MET A 267 17.25 -22.06 2.19
CA MET A 267 18.19 -22.53 1.15
C MET A 267 18.00 -21.82 -0.20
N ASP A 268 16.76 -21.47 -0.55
CA ASP A 268 16.43 -20.89 -1.86
C ASP A 268 16.80 -19.38 -1.99
N ASP A 269 17.14 -18.65 -0.91
CA ASP A 269 17.51 -17.22 -0.98
C ASP A 269 18.96 -17.03 -1.46
N SER A 270 19.81 -18.04 -1.28
CA SER A 270 21.21 -17.96 -1.70
C SER A 270 21.37 -17.78 -3.23
N LEU A 271 20.54 -18.44 -4.04
CA LEU A 271 20.59 -18.33 -5.51
C LEU A 271 20.05 -17.00 -6.02
N ALA A 272 19.00 -16.53 -5.36
CA ALA A 272 18.41 -15.23 -5.55
C ALA A 272 19.43 -14.10 -5.33
N ASP A 273 20.19 -14.19 -4.22
CA ASP A 273 21.24 -13.24 -3.89
C ASP A 273 22.41 -13.30 -4.89
N VAL A 274 22.83 -14.50 -5.32
CA VAL A 274 23.88 -14.65 -6.34
C VAL A 274 23.47 -14.03 -7.68
N ILE A 275 22.21 -14.21 -8.11
CA ILE A 275 21.70 -13.58 -9.33
C ILE A 275 21.75 -12.06 -9.21
N LEU A 276 21.37 -11.51 -8.04
CA LEU A 276 21.45 -10.08 -7.78
C LEU A 276 22.91 -9.57 -7.80
N GLU A 277 23.85 -10.32 -7.24
CA GLU A 277 25.29 -10.00 -7.26
C GLU A 277 25.86 -9.99 -8.68
N MET A 278 25.42 -10.92 -9.55
CA MET A 278 25.82 -10.95 -10.96
C MET A 278 25.17 -9.85 -11.81
N GLY A 279 24.04 -9.32 -11.37
CA GLY A 279 23.26 -8.31 -12.07
C GLY A 279 22.83 -8.76 -13.48
N TYR A 280 22.53 -7.80 -14.35
CA TYR A 280 22.00 -8.08 -15.69
C TYR A 280 22.92 -8.96 -16.56
N SER A 281 24.22 -8.99 -16.25
CA SER A 281 25.22 -9.82 -16.95
C SER A 281 24.92 -11.32 -16.87
N PHE A 282 24.21 -11.77 -15.82
CA PHE A 282 23.74 -13.15 -15.68
C PHE A 282 22.92 -13.64 -16.87
N THR A 283 22.18 -12.72 -17.53
CA THR A 283 21.34 -13.03 -18.70
C THR A 283 21.94 -12.56 -20.03
N ALA A 284 23.22 -12.20 -20.06
CA ALA A 284 23.89 -11.72 -21.28
C ALA A 284 24.00 -12.79 -22.37
N CYS A 285 24.24 -14.06 -21.99
CA CYS A 285 24.39 -15.19 -22.90
C CYS A 285 23.76 -16.46 -22.30
N VAL A 286 23.16 -17.31 -23.14
CA VAL A 286 22.52 -18.56 -22.71
C VAL A 286 23.54 -19.50 -22.07
N GLU A 287 24.74 -19.56 -22.65
CA GLU A 287 25.85 -20.40 -22.18
C GLU A 287 26.30 -20.01 -20.77
N ASP A 288 26.49 -18.72 -20.54
CA ASP A 288 26.97 -18.19 -19.25
C ASP A 288 25.90 -18.31 -18.17
N CYS A 289 24.63 -17.99 -18.51
CA CYS A 289 23.48 -18.19 -17.63
C CYS A 289 23.37 -19.67 -17.21
N ARG A 290 23.52 -20.58 -18.17
CA ARG A 290 23.50 -22.02 -17.93
C ARG A 290 24.63 -22.47 -17.00
N ASN A 291 25.85 -22.03 -17.28
CA ASN A 291 27.02 -22.41 -16.50
C ASN A 291 26.93 -21.87 -15.06
N ALA A 292 26.40 -20.67 -14.85
CA ALA A 292 26.11 -20.14 -13.53
C ALA A 292 25.06 -20.99 -12.79
N LEU A 293 23.93 -21.31 -13.42
CA LEU A 293 22.88 -22.17 -12.83
C LEU A 293 23.41 -23.55 -12.41
N VAL A 294 24.35 -24.13 -13.17
CA VAL A 294 25.01 -25.39 -12.82
C VAL A 294 26.01 -25.21 -11.68
N HIS A 295 26.80 -24.13 -11.70
CA HIS A 295 27.88 -23.89 -10.74
C HIS A 295 27.36 -23.59 -9.32
N PHE A 296 26.25 -22.85 -9.19
CA PHE A 296 25.68 -22.46 -7.90
C PHE A 296 24.72 -23.49 -7.29
N GLY A 297 24.59 -24.67 -7.92
CA GLY A 297 24.18 -25.89 -7.22
C GLY A 297 22.80 -26.43 -7.55
N LEU A 298 22.56 -26.84 -8.79
CA LEU A 298 21.30 -27.51 -9.15
C LEU A 298 21.54 -28.72 -10.07
N GLN A 299 21.67 -29.90 -9.48
CA GLN A 299 21.31 -31.14 -10.19
C GLN A 299 19.78 -31.30 -10.30
N GLU A 300 18.99 -30.53 -9.53
CA GLU A 300 17.53 -30.54 -9.56
C GLU A 300 16.93 -29.13 -9.39
N LEU A 301 16.74 -28.40 -10.50
CA LEU A 301 15.96 -27.15 -10.51
C LEU A 301 14.48 -27.43 -10.24
N LYS A 302 14.00 -27.04 -9.05
CA LYS A 302 12.58 -27.14 -8.69
C LYS A 302 11.78 -25.96 -9.26
N PRO A 303 10.47 -26.17 -9.56
CA PRO A 303 9.61 -25.09 -10.06
C PRO A 303 9.58 -23.85 -9.15
N SER A 304 9.60 -24.04 -7.83
CA SER A 304 9.62 -22.96 -6.83
C SER A 304 10.87 -22.09 -6.93
N THR A 305 12.05 -22.69 -7.10
CA THR A 305 13.32 -21.97 -7.25
C THR A 305 13.31 -21.14 -8.54
N ILE A 306 12.80 -21.70 -9.65
CA ILE A 306 12.68 -20.99 -10.93
C ILE A 306 11.73 -19.80 -10.81
N ALA A 307 10.58 -19.99 -10.13
CA ALA A 307 9.64 -18.92 -9.87
C ALA A 307 10.29 -17.78 -9.09
N ARG A 308 11.08 -18.11 -8.05
CA ARG A 308 11.77 -17.12 -7.21
C ARG A 308 12.80 -16.30 -7.98
N MET A 309 13.60 -16.97 -8.83
CA MET A 309 14.55 -16.29 -9.72
C MET A 309 13.83 -15.34 -10.68
N LEU A 310 12.72 -15.79 -11.27
CA LEU A 310 11.92 -14.96 -12.17
C LEU A 310 11.30 -13.75 -11.44
N SER A 311 10.78 -13.96 -10.23
CA SER A 311 10.24 -12.90 -9.38
C SER A 311 11.26 -11.81 -9.08
N ILE A 312 12.51 -12.20 -8.80
CA ILE A 312 13.59 -11.25 -8.57
C ILE A 312 13.92 -10.46 -9.82
N MET A 313 14.05 -11.12 -10.98
CA MET A 313 14.30 -10.43 -12.25
C MET A 313 13.20 -9.42 -12.59
N ILE A 314 11.94 -9.74 -12.30
CA ILE A 314 10.80 -8.85 -12.52
C ILE A 314 10.86 -7.66 -11.53
N LYS A 315 11.13 -7.94 -10.25
CA LYS A 315 11.22 -6.92 -9.20
C LYS A 315 12.40 -5.96 -9.43
N THR A 316 13.53 -6.48 -9.88
CA THR A 316 14.77 -5.72 -10.16
C THR A 316 14.97 -5.49 -11.65
N HIS A 317 13.87 -5.31 -12.41
CA HIS A 317 13.93 -5.00 -13.84
C HIS A 317 14.70 -3.72 -14.17
N SER A 318 14.80 -2.81 -13.19
CA SER A 318 15.56 -1.57 -13.22
C SER A 318 16.23 -1.34 -11.86
N GLY A 319 17.23 -0.45 -11.81
CA GLY A 319 17.83 0.00 -10.56
C GLY A 319 18.98 -0.86 -10.00
N LEU A 320 19.39 -1.95 -10.67
CA LEU A 320 20.66 -2.60 -10.34
C LEU A 320 21.82 -1.72 -10.79
N THR A 321 22.62 -1.24 -9.83
CA THR A 321 23.90 -0.59 -10.11
C THR A 321 24.91 -1.64 -10.57
N GLU A 322 25.65 -1.37 -11.63
CA GLU A 322 26.74 -2.23 -12.11
C GLU A 322 27.81 -2.36 -11.02
N ASN A 323 27.72 -3.38 -10.17
CA ASN A 323 28.85 -3.80 -9.34
C ASN A 323 29.75 -4.73 -10.17
N THR A 324 30.37 -4.20 -11.22
CA THR A 324 31.45 -4.91 -11.92
C THR A 324 32.75 -4.76 -11.13
N HIS A 325 32.87 -5.48 -10.02
CA HIS A 325 34.17 -5.87 -9.46
C HIS A 325 34.13 -7.36 -9.13
N ILE A 326 34.34 -8.18 -10.16
CA ILE A 326 34.64 -9.60 -9.99
C ILE A 326 36.10 -9.67 -9.56
N TYR A 327 36.36 -9.93 -8.27
CA TYR A 327 37.71 -10.19 -7.78
C TYR A 327 38.10 -11.64 -8.07
N ASN A 328 39.21 -11.83 -8.78
CA ASN A 328 39.83 -13.14 -8.97
C ASN A 328 40.53 -13.58 -7.66
N SER A 329 40.73 -14.88 -7.45
CA SER A 329 41.34 -15.43 -6.21
C SER A 329 42.78 -14.96 -5.90
N ASP A 330 43.40 -14.18 -6.79
CA ASP A 330 44.72 -13.55 -6.64
C ASP A 330 44.67 -12.02 -6.41
N GLY A 331 43.48 -11.44 -6.21
CA GLY A 331 43.34 -10.04 -5.75
C GLY A 331 43.69 -8.95 -6.77
N THR A 332 43.84 -9.28 -8.05
CA THR A 332 44.04 -8.29 -9.13
C THR A 332 42.74 -7.94 -9.82
N ASP A 333 42.44 -6.64 -9.91
CA ASP A 333 41.28 -6.06 -10.61
C ASP A 333 41.35 -6.39 -12.11
N ILE A 334 40.33 -7.09 -12.64
CA ILE A 334 40.14 -7.24 -14.09
C ILE A 334 39.10 -6.19 -14.48
N SER A 335 39.56 -5.03 -14.96
CA SER A 335 38.70 -4.08 -15.65
C SER A 335 38.31 -4.65 -17.01
N ILE A 336 37.21 -5.40 -17.06
CA ILE A 336 36.57 -5.73 -18.32
C ILE A 336 35.94 -4.44 -18.84
N ASN A 337 36.62 -3.78 -19.79
CA ASN A 337 36.07 -2.67 -20.57
C ASN A 337 34.84 -3.16 -21.37
N ASN A 338 33.66 -3.13 -20.76
CA ASN A 338 32.38 -3.39 -21.43
C ASN A 338 31.67 -2.05 -21.77
N GLU A 339 32.35 -1.17 -22.51
CA GLU A 339 31.72 0.05 -23.07
C GLU A 339 30.79 -0.24 -24.28
N LYS A 340 30.41 -1.49 -24.54
CA LYS A 340 29.45 -1.83 -25.61
C LYS A 340 28.47 -2.89 -25.12
N ASN A 341 27.25 -2.43 -24.81
CA ASN A 341 26.06 -3.21 -24.46
C ASN A 341 25.98 -3.73 -23.01
N ALA A 342 26.18 -2.85 -22.03
CA ALA A 342 25.62 -3.12 -20.72
C ALA A 342 24.09 -3.24 -20.83
N LEU A 343 23.56 -4.42 -20.51
CA LEU A 343 22.12 -4.64 -20.44
C LEU A 343 21.55 -3.73 -19.36
N GLN A 344 20.58 -2.90 -19.71
CA GLN A 344 19.89 -2.03 -18.76
C GLN A 344 18.74 -2.76 -18.02
N THR A 345 18.48 -4.01 -18.40
CA THR A 345 17.41 -4.86 -17.85
C THR A 345 17.70 -6.35 -18.13
N TRP A 346 16.99 -7.26 -17.47
CA TRP A 346 17.15 -8.70 -17.63
C TRP A 346 16.71 -9.20 -19.00
N ASN A 347 17.51 -10.07 -19.62
CA ASN A 347 17.11 -10.80 -20.82
C ASN A 347 16.44 -12.12 -20.43
N ILE A 348 15.12 -12.06 -20.28
CA ILE A 348 14.29 -13.21 -19.89
C ILE A 348 14.27 -14.31 -20.94
N ASP A 349 14.38 -13.98 -22.23
CA ASP A 349 14.43 -15.00 -23.28
C ASP A 349 15.65 -15.90 -23.11
N THR A 350 16.81 -15.31 -22.79
CA THR A 350 18.04 -16.04 -22.46
C THR A 350 17.84 -16.93 -21.24
N PHE A 351 17.22 -16.42 -20.18
CA PHE A 351 16.97 -17.16 -18.95
C PHE A 351 16.04 -18.37 -19.18
N VAL A 352 14.89 -18.16 -19.83
CA VAL A 352 13.92 -19.23 -20.12
C VAL A 352 14.54 -20.30 -21.03
N LEU A 353 15.37 -19.89 -22.01
CA LEU A 353 16.13 -20.82 -22.85
C LEU A 353 17.12 -21.65 -22.03
N ALA A 354 17.92 -21.01 -21.17
CA ALA A 354 18.89 -21.71 -20.32
C ALA A 354 18.22 -22.73 -19.38
N ILE A 355 17.05 -22.38 -18.80
CA ILE A 355 16.27 -23.29 -17.96
C ILE A 355 15.73 -24.49 -18.74
N ASN A 356 15.18 -24.27 -19.94
CA ASN A 356 14.69 -25.35 -20.80
C ASN A 356 15.81 -26.27 -21.29
N ASP A 357 17.00 -25.73 -21.54
CA ASP A 357 18.18 -26.52 -21.92
C ASP A 357 18.70 -27.38 -20.75
N LEU A 358 18.65 -26.86 -19.52
CA LEU A 358 19.08 -27.59 -18.32
C LEU A 358 18.08 -28.63 -17.84
N VAL A 359 16.79 -28.27 -17.84
CA VAL A 359 15.70 -29.13 -17.38
C VAL A 359 14.61 -29.19 -18.44
N PRO A 360 14.77 -30.01 -19.48
CA PRO A 360 13.76 -30.16 -20.54
C PRO A 360 12.40 -30.65 -20.04
N THR A 361 12.36 -31.22 -18.82
CA THR A 361 11.14 -31.74 -18.18
C THR A 361 10.45 -30.70 -17.29
N VAL A 362 10.88 -29.44 -17.28
CA VAL A 362 10.29 -28.42 -16.41
C VAL A 362 8.81 -28.19 -16.76
N ASN A 363 7.95 -28.27 -15.75
CA ASN A 363 6.55 -27.92 -15.91
C ASN A 363 6.33 -26.44 -15.59
N TRP A 364 6.35 -25.61 -16.61
CA TRP A 364 6.13 -24.17 -16.47
C TRP A 364 4.77 -23.81 -15.87
N LYS A 365 3.76 -24.70 -15.94
CA LYS A 365 2.48 -24.45 -15.23
C LYS A 365 2.67 -24.43 -13.71
N ASP A 366 3.54 -25.28 -13.20
CA ASP A 366 3.84 -25.34 -11.77
C ASP A 366 4.72 -24.15 -11.37
N VAL A 367 5.68 -23.76 -12.23
CA VAL A 367 6.48 -22.53 -12.02
C VAL A 367 5.57 -21.31 -11.88
N VAL A 368 4.56 -21.16 -12.75
CA VAL A 368 3.64 -20.02 -12.69
C VAL A 368 2.77 -20.03 -11.44
N LYS A 369 2.35 -21.22 -10.95
CA LYS A 369 1.63 -21.32 -9.68
C LYS A 369 2.51 -20.94 -8.50
N GLU A 370 3.79 -21.29 -8.54
CA GLU A 370 4.77 -20.95 -7.50
C GLU A 370 5.21 -19.47 -7.55
N LEU A 371 4.84 -18.69 -8.60
CA LEU A 371 5.01 -17.23 -8.58
C LEU A 371 4.11 -16.56 -7.53
N ASP A 372 3.06 -17.23 -7.08
CA ASP A 372 2.14 -16.75 -6.05
C ASP A 372 2.77 -16.84 -4.64
N HIS A 373 3.82 -16.04 -4.41
CA HIS A 373 4.56 -16.01 -3.15
C HIS A 373 4.81 -14.55 -2.69
N PRO A 374 5.05 -14.30 -1.39
CA PRO A 374 5.22 -12.94 -0.82
C PRO A 374 6.34 -12.07 -1.40
N GLY A 375 7.25 -12.64 -2.19
CA GLY A 375 8.38 -11.94 -2.80
C GLY A 375 8.12 -11.49 -4.24
N PHE A 376 7.00 -11.90 -4.83
CA PHE A 376 6.61 -11.55 -6.18
C PHE A 376 5.90 -10.19 -6.19
N LEU A 377 6.42 -9.25 -6.98
CA LEU A 377 5.88 -7.89 -7.10
C LEU A 377 6.07 -7.38 -8.53
N VAL A 378 4.98 -6.93 -9.15
CA VAL A 378 4.99 -6.29 -10.46
C VAL A 378 4.79 -4.79 -10.27
N SER A 379 5.90 -4.05 -10.16
CA SER A 379 5.87 -2.64 -9.76
C SER A 379 5.43 -1.67 -10.87
N ASP A 380 5.65 -2.00 -12.14
CA ASP A 380 5.35 -1.10 -13.25
C ASP A 380 5.09 -1.83 -14.59
N ARG A 381 4.91 -1.05 -15.66
CA ARG A 381 4.70 -1.56 -17.02
C ARG A 381 5.89 -2.39 -17.52
N GLN A 382 7.12 -2.04 -17.16
CA GLN A 382 8.31 -2.75 -17.63
C GLN A 382 8.43 -4.13 -16.98
N ALA A 383 8.19 -4.21 -15.67
CA ALA A 383 8.08 -5.45 -14.92
C ALA A 383 7.00 -6.37 -15.50
N LEU A 384 5.82 -5.83 -15.84
CA LEU A 384 4.75 -6.61 -16.46
C LEU A 384 5.13 -7.12 -17.86
N VAL A 385 5.79 -6.30 -18.68
CA VAL A 385 6.28 -6.72 -20.01
C VAL A 385 7.27 -7.87 -19.88
N LEU A 386 8.17 -7.81 -18.90
CA LEU A 386 9.12 -8.89 -18.61
C LEU A 386 8.41 -10.18 -18.21
N LEU A 387 7.47 -10.12 -17.28
CA LEU A 387 6.66 -11.27 -16.89
C LEU A 387 5.94 -11.91 -18.09
N VAL A 388 5.21 -11.10 -18.87
CA VAL A 388 4.47 -11.59 -20.04
C VAL A 388 5.42 -12.17 -21.10
N THR A 389 6.62 -11.63 -21.23
CA THR A 389 7.65 -12.17 -22.14
C THR A 389 8.11 -13.54 -21.67
N ALA A 390 8.37 -13.71 -20.37
CA ALA A 390 8.72 -15.01 -19.78
C ALA A 390 7.64 -16.06 -20.06
N LEU A 391 6.38 -15.69 -19.76
CA LEU A 391 5.24 -16.58 -19.90
C LEU A 391 4.99 -16.97 -21.36
N ARG A 392 5.08 -16.01 -22.29
CA ARG A 392 4.93 -16.28 -23.73
C ARG A 392 6.04 -17.19 -24.26
N ARG A 393 7.25 -17.08 -23.70
CA ARG A 393 8.37 -17.93 -24.09
C ARG A 393 8.26 -19.34 -23.53
N ALA A 394 7.71 -19.48 -22.33
CA ALA A 394 7.59 -20.72 -21.58
C ALA A 394 6.34 -21.55 -21.92
N LEU A 395 5.23 -20.90 -22.29
CA LEU A 395 3.90 -21.52 -22.40
C LEU A 395 3.14 -21.07 -23.66
N PRO A 396 2.25 -21.92 -24.21
CA PRO A 396 1.29 -21.51 -25.23
C PRO A 396 0.39 -20.36 -24.77
N VAL A 397 -0.06 -19.54 -25.72
CA VAL A 397 -0.81 -18.29 -25.44
C VAL A 397 -2.07 -18.52 -24.61
N GLU A 398 -2.85 -19.53 -24.97
CA GLU A 398 -4.10 -19.87 -24.27
C GLU A 398 -3.84 -20.24 -22.79
N LEU A 399 -2.76 -20.98 -22.52
CA LEU A 399 -2.46 -21.49 -21.19
C LEU A 399 -1.90 -20.43 -20.25
N TYR A 400 -1.04 -19.53 -20.73
CA TYR A 400 -0.51 -18.51 -19.82
C TYR A 400 -1.52 -17.41 -19.51
N ILE A 401 -2.46 -17.11 -20.43
CA ILE A 401 -3.54 -16.15 -20.16
C ILE A 401 -4.41 -16.69 -19.02
N ASP A 402 -4.82 -17.95 -19.08
CA ASP A 402 -5.63 -18.59 -18.03
C ASP A 402 -4.93 -18.61 -16.67
N LEU A 403 -3.61 -18.81 -16.64
CA LEU A 403 -2.83 -18.80 -15.41
C LEU A 403 -2.63 -17.39 -14.85
N LEU A 404 -2.35 -16.41 -15.73
CA LEU A 404 -2.13 -15.02 -15.32
C LEU A 404 -3.41 -14.41 -14.71
N TYR A 405 -4.56 -14.64 -15.35
CA TYR A 405 -5.88 -14.19 -14.85
C TYR A 405 -6.51 -15.18 -13.85
N GLY A 406 -5.75 -16.18 -13.41
CA GLY A 406 -6.17 -17.13 -12.38
C GLY A 406 -6.31 -16.47 -11.00
N LYS A 407 -6.71 -17.27 -10.02
CA LYS A 407 -6.78 -16.81 -8.63
C LYS A 407 -5.38 -16.88 -8.00
N TRP A 408 -4.86 -15.74 -7.57
CA TRP A 408 -3.64 -15.64 -6.75
C TRP A 408 -4.02 -15.44 -5.28
N ASN A 409 -3.22 -15.98 -4.37
CA ASN A 409 -3.39 -15.84 -2.93
C ASN A 409 -2.62 -14.63 -2.40
N ASN A 410 -1.52 -14.27 -3.04
CA ASN A 410 -0.78 -13.05 -2.78
C ASN A 410 -1.29 -11.91 -3.68
N VAL A 411 -2.03 -10.99 -3.06
CA VAL A 411 -2.61 -9.83 -3.75
C VAL A 411 -1.62 -8.70 -4.01
N GLU A 412 -0.48 -8.68 -3.31
CA GLU A 412 0.56 -7.65 -3.54
C GLU A 412 1.32 -7.84 -4.86
N GLY A 413 1.34 -9.08 -5.38
CA GLY A 413 1.98 -9.43 -6.65
C GLY A 413 1.07 -9.27 -7.88
N GLN A 414 -0.21 -8.94 -7.70
CA GLN A 414 -1.19 -8.65 -8.77
C GLN A 414 -1.13 -7.19 -9.20
#